data_AF-A0A923R5V3-F1
#
_entry.id   AF-A0A923R5V3-F1
#
_cell.length_a   1.000
_cell.length_b   1.000
_cell.length_c   1.000
_cell.angle_alpha   90.00
_cell.angle_beta   90.00
_cell.angle_gamma   90.00
#
_symmetry.space_group_name_H-M   'P 1'
#
loop_
_entity.id
_entity.type
_entity.pdbx_description
1 polymer ?
#
loop_
_entity_poly.entity_id
_entity_poly.type
_entity_poly.pdbx_seq_one_letter_code
_entity_poly.pdbx_strand_id
1 'polypeptide(L)'
;TFPEPNEDGNIEEAWAVHQMHTTANFSRTSWLATFICGGLNMQIEHHLFPRVCHIHYPQISEIVKSTAYEFGVPYIENKTFWLALVSHYRTLRYFGKYALEEKCNNNVTSMVA
;
A
#
# COMPACT_ATOMS: atom_id res chain seq x y z
N THR A 1 -4.52 1.20 8.84
CA THR A 1 -5.81 1.70 8.33
C THR A 1 -5.53 2.57 7.13
N PHE A 2 -6.43 2.61 6.15
CA PHE A 2 -6.27 3.52 5.01
C PHE A 2 -6.47 4.97 5.48
N PRO A 3 -5.78 5.95 4.86
CA PRO A 3 -5.96 7.35 5.20
C PRO A 3 -7.33 7.84 4.75
N GLU A 4 -7.98 8.63 5.62
CA GLU A 4 -9.30 9.21 5.41
C GLU A 4 -9.15 10.70 5.04
N PRO A 5 -10.01 11.24 4.16
CA PRO A 5 -10.00 12.65 3.82
C PRO A 5 -10.54 13.52 4.97
N ASN A 6 -10.08 14.77 5.01
CA ASN A 6 -10.66 15.82 5.85
C ASN A 6 -12.01 16.31 5.27
N GLU A 7 -12.65 17.28 5.93
CA GLU A 7 -13.95 17.83 5.52
C GLU A 7 -13.93 18.45 4.10
N ASP A 8 -12.77 18.95 3.66
CA ASP A 8 -12.56 19.52 2.32
C ASP A 8 -12.22 18.47 1.25
N GLY A 9 -12.15 17.18 1.63
CA GLY A 9 -11.81 16.08 0.72
C GLY A 9 -10.31 15.86 0.52
N ASN A 10 -9.45 16.52 1.31
CA ASN A 10 -8.00 16.42 1.20
C ASN A 10 -7.43 15.35 2.15
N ILE A 11 -6.38 14.65 1.71
CA ILE A 11 -5.62 13.73 2.57
C ILE A 11 -4.47 14.50 3.20
N GLU A 12 -4.56 14.75 4.51
CA GLU A 12 -3.53 15.48 5.26
C GLU A 12 -2.45 14.53 5.79
N GLU A 13 -1.56 14.11 4.89
CA GLU A 13 -0.34 13.41 5.27
C GLU A 13 0.83 13.75 4.34
N ALA A 14 2.05 13.62 4.85
CA ALA A 14 3.23 13.78 4.02
C ALA A 14 3.24 12.72 2.91
N TRP A 15 3.50 13.12 1.66
CA TRP A 15 3.46 12.24 0.50
C TRP A 15 4.22 10.91 0.70
N ALA A 16 5.42 10.96 1.29
CA ALA A 16 6.21 9.75 1.53
C ALA A 16 5.51 8.79 2.49
N VAL A 17 4.90 9.31 3.56
CA VAL A 17 4.11 8.53 4.51
C VAL A 17 2.90 7.91 3.81
N HIS A 18 2.23 8.65 2.92
CA HIS A 18 1.13 8.13 2.11
C HIS A 18 1.50 6.90 1.31
N GLN A 19 2.66 6.95 0.65
CA GLN A 19 3.14 5.79 -0.12
C GLN A 19 3.36 4.59 0.81
N MET A 20 3.91 4.79 2.02
CA MET A 20 4.13 3.71 2.98
C MET A 20 2.83 3.09 3.52
N HIS A 21 1.76 3.88 3.66
CA HIS A 21 0.47 3.41 4.18
C HIS A 21 -0.39 2.70 3.13
N THR A 22 -0.24 3.08 1.86
CA THR A 22 -1.14 2.62 0.77
C THR A 22 -0.50 1.61 -0.17
N THR A 23 0.83 1.44 -0.10
CA THR A 23 1.59 0.54 -0.96
C THR A 23 2.12 -0.66 -0.19
N ALA A 24 2.14 -1.83 -0.82
CA ALA A 24 2.71 -3.03 -0.26
C ALA A 24 3.71 -3.69 -1.21
N ASN A 25 4.85 -4.11 -0.67
CA ASN A 25 5.84 -4.92 -1.37
C ASN A 25 5.49 -6.41 -1.31
N PHE A 26 6.12 -7.22 -2.17
CA PHE A 26 6.04 -8.68 -2.07
C PHE A 26 7.34 -9.37 -2.48
N SER A 27 7.59 -10.58 -1.99
CA SER A 27 8.77 -11.40 -2.37
C SER A 27 10.10 -10.61 -2.39
N ARG A 28 10.25 -9.61 -1.52
CA ARG A 28 11.28 -8.58 -1.61
C ARG A 28 12.71 -9.13 -1.59
N THR A 29 12.94 -10.17 -0.80
CA THR A 29 14.25 -10.81 -0.66
C THR A 29 14.55 -11.83 -1.76
N SER A 30 13.64 -12.05 -2.71
CA SER A 30 13.84 -12.98 -3.82
C SER A 30 14.42 -12.25 -5.02
N TRP A 31 15.69 -12.53 -5.32
CA TRP A 31 16.35 -12.01 -6.52
C TRP A 31 15.64 -12.46 -7.80
N LEU A 32 15.12 -13.69 -7.81
CA LEU A 32 14.38 -14.25 -8.95
C LEU A 32 13.07 -13.51 -9.18
N ALA A 33 12.30 -13.25 -8.11
CA ALA A 33 11.08 -12.45 -8.22
C ALA A 33 11.39 -11.03 -8.70
N THR A 34 12.45 -10.42 -8.17
CA THR A 34 12.89 -9.07 -8.56
C THR A 34 13.25 -9.00 -10.04
N PHE A 35 13.99 -9.99 -10.55
CA PHE A 35 14.37 -10.07 -11.95
C PHE A 35 13.16 -10.32 -12.88
N ILE A 36 12.37 -11.35 -12.60
CA ILE A 36 11.22 -11.73 -13.45
C ILE A 36 10.17 -10.62 -13.47
N CYS A 37 9.91 -9.98 -12.33
CA CYS A 37 8.93 -8.92 -12.24
C CYS A 37 9.49 -7.54 -12.62
N GLY A 38 10.77 -7.43 -13.01
CA GLY A 38 11.39 -6.15 -13.37
C GLY A 38 11.35 -5.12 -12.24
N GLY A 39 11.44 -5.56 -10.97
CA GLY A 39 11.34 -4.70 -9.80
C GLY A 39 9.92 -4.34 -9.34
N LEU A 40 8.86 -4.83 -10.01
CA LEU A 40 7.46 -4.57 -9.62
C LEU A 40 7.12 -5.00 -8.19
N ASN A 41 7.90 -5.90 -7.62
CA ASN A 41 7.74 -6.44 -6.27
C ASN A 41 8.18 -5.47 -5.15
N MET A 42 8.78 -4.34 -5.53
CA MET A 42 9.32 -3.29 -4.66
C MET A 42 8.72 -1.91 -5.01
N GLN A 43 7.39 -1.82 -4.92
CA GLN A 43 6.63 -0.61 -5.25
C GLN A 43 6.88 0.55 -4.30
N ILE A 44 7.12 0.28 -3.01
CA ILE A 44 7.42 1.32 -2.03
C ILE A 44 8.65 2.12 -2.50
N GLU A 45 9.73 1.41 -2.86
CA GLU A 45 10.96 2.03 -3.34
C GLU A 45 10.77 2.70 -4.70
N HIS A 46 9.95 2.12 -5.58
CA HIS A 46 9.62 2.73 -6.87
C HIS A 46 8.93 4.09 -6.71
N HIS A 47 7.97 4.19 -5.79
CA HIS A 47 7.27 5.44 -5.53
C HIS A 47 8.15 6.45 -4.79
N LEU A 48 8.94 6.02 -3.80
CA LEU A 48 9.83 6.91 -3.04
C LEU A 48 11.02 7.42 -3.87
N PHE A 49 11.56 6.60 -4.77
CA PHE A 49 12.78 6.87 -5.54
C PHE A 49 12.59 6.62 -7.04
N PRO A 50 11.66 7.33 -7.72
CA PRO A 50 11.29 7.05 -9.11
C PRO A 50 12.43 7.26 -10.13
N ARG A 51 13.50 7.96 -9.72
CA ARG A 51 14.69 8.22 -10.54
C ARG A 51 15.80 7.18 -10.36
N VAL A 52 15.62 6.21 -9.46
CA VAL A 52 16.62 5.19 -9.18
C VAL A 52 16.29 3.91 -9.95
N CYS A 53 17.30 3.27 -10.54
CA CYS A 53 17.10 2.00 -11.22
C CYS A 53 16.74 0.88 -10.24
N HIS A 54 15.80 0.02 -10.62
CA HIS A 54 15.27 -1.05 -9.77
C HIS A 54 16.31 -2.06 -9.27
N ILE A 55 17.47 -2.16 -9.93
CA ILE A 55 18.60 -2.98 -9.47
C ILE A 55 19.11 -2.57 -8.08
N HIS A 56 18.89 -1.31 -7.68
CA HIS A 56 19.29 -0.78 -6.37
C HIS A 56 18.20 -0.91 -5.31
N TYR A 57 16.96 -1.25 -5.68
CA TYR A 57 15.85 -1.36 -4.74
C TYR A 57 16.10 -2.38 -3.63
N PRO A 58 16.73 -3.56 -3.85
CA PRO A 58 17.03 -4.50 -2.76
C PRO A 58 17.78 -3.85 -1.60
N GLN A 59 18.87 -3.13 -1.88
CA GLN A 59 19.66 -2.44 -0.85
C GLN A 59 18.91 -1.25 -0.25
N ILE A 60 18.22 -0.46 -1.07
CA ILE A 60 17.44 0.69 -0.62
C ILE A 60 16.32 0.25 0.32
N SER A 61 15.67 -0.87 0.04
CA SER A 61 14.54 -1.34 0.84
C SER A 61 14.91 -1.71 2.28
N GLU A 62 16.15 -2.15 2.52
CA GLU A 62 16.62 -2.37 3.89
C GLU A 62 16.73 -1.05 4.66
N ILE A 63 17.22 0.01 3.99
CA ILE A 63 17.32 1.36 4.55
C ILE A 63 15.93 1.96 4.78
N VAL A 64 15.03 1.84 3.80
CA VAL A 64 13.65 2.33 3.93
C VAL A 64 12.94 1.62 5.06
N LYS A 65 13.08 0.30 5.16
CA LYS A 65 12.45 -0.49 6.23
C LYS A 65 12.98 -0.15 7.61
N SER A 66 14.29 0.05 7.77
CA SER A 66 14.87 0.47 9.05
C SER A 66 14.41 1.87 9.45
N THR A 67 14.38 2.80 8.48
CA THR A 67 13.92 4.17 8.68
C THR A 67 12.42 4.19 9.03
N ALA A 68 11.59 3.42 8.33
CA ALA A 68 10.16 3.32 8.63
C ALA A 68 9.93 2.84 10.07
N TYR A 69 10.70 1.85 10.53
CA TYR A 69 10.66 1.40 11.91
C TYR A 69 11.07 2.48 12.92
N GLU A 70 12.15 3.22 12.66
CA GLU A 70 12.63 4.33 13.51
C GLU A 70 11.57 5.42 13.70
N PHE A 71 10.85 5.77 12.63
CA PHE A 71 9.84 6.84 12.65
C PHE A 71 8.41 6.33 12.93
N GLY A 72 8.24 5.05 13.23
CA GLY A 72 6.92 4.47 13.53
C GLY A 72 5.96 4.41 12.33
N VAL A 73 6.50 4.42 11.11
CA VAL A 73 5.75 4.35 9.84
C VAL A 73 5.67 2.88 9.39
N PRO A 74 4.53 2.40 8.87
CA PRO A 74 4.41 1.01 8.44
C PRO A 74 5.31 0.72 7.23
N TYR A 75 5.90 -0.46 7.19
CA TYR A 75 6.52 -1.03 5.99
C TYR A 75 5.73 -2.28 5.61
N ILE A 76 4.78 -2.15 4.68
CA ILE A 76 3.85 -3.23 4.33
C ILE A 76 4.51 -4.14 3.30
N GLU A 77 4.74 -5.41 3.65
CA GLU A 77 5.28 -6.39 2.70
C GLU A 77 4.70 -7.79 2.90
N ASN A 78 4.60 -8.53 1.80
CA ASN A 78 4.24 -9.94 1.79
C ASN A 78 5.46 -10.80 1.48
N LYS A 79 5.73 -11.83 2.29
CA LYS A 79 6.92 -12.69 2.10
C LYS A 79 6.95 -13.41 0.75
N THR A 80 5.79 -13.69 0.17
CA THR A 80 5.65 -14.41 -1.10
C THR A 80 4.58 -13.78 -1.98
N PHE A 81 4.67 -14.06 -3.28
CA PHE A 81 3.66 -13.64 -4.26
C PHE A 81 2.27 -14.17 -3.91
N TRP A 82 2.15 -15.42 -3.49
CA TRP A 82 0.86 -16.02 -3.10
C TRP A 82 0.22 -15.30 -1.92
N LEU A 83 1.01 -14.93 -0.90
CA LEU A 83 0.51 -14.13 0.22
C LEU A 83 0.04 -12.75 -0.25
N ALA A 84 0.78 -12.12 -1.18
CA ALA A 84 0.37 -10.86 -1.78
C ALA A 84 -0.96 -10.97 -2.52
N LEU A 85 -1.15 -12.02 -3.32
CA LEU A 85 -2.40 -12.26 -4.05
C LEU A 85 -3.59 -12.46 -3.10
N VAL A 86 -3.41 -13.26 -2.05
CA VAL A 86 -4.45 -13.47 -1.03
C VAL A 86 -4.76 -12.17 -0.28
N SER A 87 -3.74 -11.41 0.10
CA SER A 87 -3.89 -10.10 0.76
C SER A 87 -4.65 -9.12 -0.13
N HIS A 88 -4.31 -9.07 -1.42
CA HIS A 88 -4.97 -8.21 -2.39
C HIS A 88 -6.44 -8.60 -2.57
N TYR A 89 -6.74 -9.90 -2.71
CA TYR A 89 -8.12 -10.39 -2.79
C TYR A 89 -8.94 -10.01 -1.53
N ARG A 90 -8.36 -10.17 -0.33
CA ARG A 90 -9.01 -9.77 0.93
C ARG A 90 -9.32 -8.28 0.97
N THR A 91 -8.38 -7.46 0.49
CA THR A 91 -8.53 -5.99 0.42
C THR A 91 -9.68 -5.61 -0.53
N LEU A 92 -9.73 -6.21 -1.72
CA LEU A 92 -10.84 -6.01 -2.67
C LEU A 92 -12.19 -6.43 -2.06
N ARG A 93 -12.24 -7.57 -1.36
CA ARG A 93 -13.45 -8.04 -0.67
C ARG A 93 -13.89 -7.12 0.46
N TYR A 94 -12.95 -6.54 1.19
CA TYR A 94 -13.24 -5.58 2.26
C TYR A 94 -13.85 -4.30 1.69
N PHE A 95 -13.17 -3.65 0.74
CA PHE A 95 -13.68 -2.42 0.13
C PHE A 95 -14.96 -2.63 -0.67
N GLY A 96 -15.10 -3.78 -1.33
CA GLY A 96 -16.33 -4.16 -2.01
C GLY A 96 -17.54 -4.26 -1.07
N LYS A 97 -17.35 -4.74 0.17
CA LYS A 97 -18.42 -4.74 1.19
C LYS A 97 -18.69 -3.35 1.75
N TYR A 98 -17.63 -2.62 2.11
CA TYR A 98 -17.72 -1.26 2.64
C TYR A 98 -18.55 -0.35 1.72
N ALA A 99 -18.26 -0.38 0.42
CA ALA A 99 -18.99 0.41 -0.59
C ALA A 99 -20.47 0.02 -0.73
N LEU A 100 -20.85 -1.23 -0.43
CA LEU A 100 -22.25 -1.66 -0.42
C LEU A 100 -22.98 -1.20 0.84
N GLU A 101 -22.32 -1.28 1.98
CA GLU A 101 -22.84 -0.84 3.28
C GLU A 101 -23.07 0.68 3.29
N GLU A 102 -22.12 1.46 2.80
CA GLU A 102 -22.22 2.92 2.67
C GLU A 102 -23.39 3.33 1.75
N LYS A 103 -23.55 2.67 0.59
CA LYS A 103 -24.71 2.88 -0.29
C LYS A 103 -26.04 2.58 0.40
N CYS A 104 -26.11 1.49 1.18
CA CYS A 104 -27.33 1.13 1.91
C CYS A 104 -27.68 2.20 2.95
N ASN A 105 -26.71 2.64 3.73
CA ASN A 105 -26.90 3.66 4.77
C ASN A 105 -27.33 5.02 4.19
N ASN A 106 -26.72 5.44 3.08
CA ASN A 106 -27.07 6.70 2.41
C ASN A 106 -28.48 6.64 1.80
N ASN A 107 -28.88 5.50 1.23
CA ASN A 107 -30.23 5.30 0.69
C ASN A 107 -31.30 5.30 1.79
N VAL A 108 -31.02 4.70 2.95
CA VAL A 108 -31.94 4.72 4.09
C VAL A 108 -32.10 6.15 4.62
N THR A 109 -30.99 6.86 4.85
CA THR A 109 -31.00 8.25 5.36
C THR A 109 -31.77 9.21 4.45
N SER A 110 -31.69 9.02 3.14
CA SER A 110 -32.46 9.78 2.13
C SER A 110 -33.97 9.47 2.15
N MET A 111 -34.39 8.28 2.60
CA MET A 111 -35.80 7.89 2.69
C MET A 111 -36.50 8.31 3.99
N VAL A 112 -35.76 8.62 5.05
CA VAL A 112 -36.30 9.06 6.36
C VAL A 112 -36.16 10.57 6.62
N ALA A 113 -35.58 11.32 5.68
CA ALA A 113 -35.54 12.79 5.67
C ALA A 113 -36.65 13.37 4.78
#